data_AF-A0AAJ6KBV5-F1
#
_entry.id   AF-A0AAJ6KBV5-F1
#
_cell.length_a   1.000
_cell.length_b   1.000
_cell.length_c   1.000
_cell.angle_alpha   90.00
_cell.angle_beta   90.00
_cell.angle_gamma   90.00
#
_symmetry.space_group_name_H-M   'P 1'
#
loop_
_entity.id
_entity.type
_entity.pdbx_description
1 polymer ?
#
loop_
_entity_poly.entity_id
_entity_poly.type
_entity_poly.pdbx_seq_one_letter_code
_entity_poly.pdbx_strand_id
1 'polypeptide(L)'
;MTLPLWTPVRGLALRGLEEATQAVEGGPGNEYVALGTAAFWAAALDEQLMRTYGADYDAVRDADEQGRVLPGIRLVRNGITHGAVIAVRQAGFSWPLTFPIDWGPSIYGPLEALLGDWIGDRMQTKSVPQQDIVYRAHLEGRELPVPLNAAIGWFTRLEHVQWDLDAL
;
A
#
# COMPACT_ATOMS: atom_id res chain seq x y z
N MET A 1 20.67 24.71 -8.08
CA MET A 1 19.35 24.47 -8.68
C MET A 1 18.47 23.90 -7.58
N THR A 2 17.70 24.75 -6.91
CA THR A 2 16.76 24.33 -5.86
C THR A 2 15.55 23.73 -6.56
N LEU A 3 15.29 22.44 -6.32
CA LEU A 3 14.06 21.81 -6.79
C LEU A 3 12.86 22.57 -6.19
N PRO A 4 11.75 22.74 -6.94
CA PRO A 4 10.60 23.51 -6.46
C PRO A 4 10.02 22.90 -5.18
N LEU A 5 9.33 23.72 -4.37
CA LEU A 5 8.53 23.27 -3.24
C LEU A 5 7.60 22.14 -3.71
N TRP A 6 7.84 20.92 -3.21
CA TRP A 6 7.22 19.70 -3.71
C TRP A 6 5.75 19.51 -3.29
N THR A 7 5.15 20.49 -2.61
CA THR A 7 3.77 20.42 -2.10
C THR A 7 2.71 20.21 -3.20
N PRO A 8 2.75 20.91 -4.35
CA PRO A 8 1.81 20.66 -5.45
C PRO A 8 1.90 19.24 -6.02
N VAL A 9 3.08 18.61 -5.91
CA VAL A 9 3.31 17.23 -6.36
C VAL A 9 2.65 16.23 -5.40
N ARG A 10 2.60 16.54 -4.10
CA ARG A 10 1.96 15.66 -3.09
C ARG A 10 0.45 15.57 -3.30
N GLY A 11 -0.24 16.69 -3.52
CA GLY A 11 -1.68 16.67 -3.82
C GLY A 11 -2.01 15.93 -5.12
N LEU A 12 -1.17 16.08 -6.16
CA LEU A 12 -1.32 15.29 -7.40
C LEU A 12 -1.09 13.79 -7.17
N ALA A 13 -0.10 13.42 -6.34
CA ALA A 13 0.14 12.03 -5.98
C ALA A 13 -0.99 11.45 -5.13
N LEU A 14 -1.60 12.24 -4.23
CA LEU A 14 -2.79 11.82 -3.48
C LEU A 14 -3.95 11.56 -4.42
N ARG A 15 -4.24 12.48 -5.35
CA ARG A 15 -5.26 12.24 -6.39
C ARG A 15 -4.97 10.98 -7.20
N GLY A 16 -3.71 10.75 -7.58
CA GLY A 16 -3.32 9.53 -8.29
C GLY A 16 -3.56 8.26 -7.48
N LEU A 17 -3.36 8.31 -6.16
CA LEU A 17 -3.72 7.23 -5.24
C LEU A 17 -5.24 7.04 -5.16
N GLU A 18 -6.03 8.11 -5.05
CA GLU A 18 -7.50 8.07 -5.00
C GLU A 18 -8.09 7.44 -6.27
N GLU A 19 -7.68 7.92 -7.44
CA GLU A 19 -8.16 7.42 -8.75
C GLU A 19 -7.80 5.95 -8.95
N ALA A 20 -6.58 5.55 -8.57
CA ALA A 20 -6.16 4.16 -8.65
C ALA A 20 -6.92 3.27 -7.66
N THR A 21 -7.21 3.76 -6.46
CA THR A 21 -7.97 3.00 -5.45
C THR A 21 -9.42 2.81 -5.89
N GLN A 22 -10.05 3.83 -6.49
CA GLN A 22 -11.38 3.70 -7.08
C GLN A 22 -11.39 2.68 -8.23
N ALA A 23 -10.32 2.62 -9.03
CA ALA A 23 -10.21 1.62 -10.10
C ALA A 23 -10.06 0.19 -9.57
N VAL A 24 -9.51 -0.01 -8.37
CA VAL A 24 -9.48 -1.33 -7.70
C VAL A 24 -10.90 -1.81 -7.39
N GLU A 25 -11.84 -0.90 -7.10
CA GLU A 25 -13.25 -1.22 -6.82
C GLU A 25 -14.06 -1.51 -8.10
N GLY A 26 -13.54 -1.16 -9.28
CA GLY A 26 -14.28 -1.07 -10.55
C GLY A 26 -14.55 -2.37 -11.31
N GLY A 27 -14.06 -3.53 -10.84
CA GLY A 27 -14.38 -4.85 -11.38
C GLY A 27 -13.19 -5.69 -11.85
N PRO A 28 -13.43 -6.99 -12.14
CA PRO A 28 -12.37 -7.99 -12.34
C PRO A 28 -11.55 -7.78 -13.62
N GLY A 29 -10.25 -8.02 -13.52
CA GLY A 29 -9.23 -7.93 -14.57
C GLY A 29 -8.33 -6.69 -14.51
N ASN A 30 -8.77 -5.58 -13.92
CA ASN A 30 -7.99 -4.33 -13.85
C ASN A 30 -7.46 -3.99 -12.44
N GLU A 31 -7.92 -4.73 -11.42
CA GLU A 31 -7.55 -4.53 -10.02
C GLU A 31 -6.06 -4.68 -9.77
N TYR A 32 -5.35 -5.49 -10.56
CA TYR A 32 -3.89 -5.68 -10.40
C TYR A 32 -3.10 -4.44 -10.80
N VAL A 33 -3.42 -3.85 -11.95
CA VAL A 33 -2.79 -2.63 -12.43
C VAL A 33 -3.16 -1.46 -11.53
N ALA A 34 -4.43 -1.39 -11.13
CA ALA A 34 -4.93 -0.38 -10.21
C ALA A 34 -4.25 -0.49 -8.84
N LEU A 35 -4.13 -1.70 -8.27
CA LEU A 35 -3.45 -1.94 -6.99
C LEU A 35 -1.97 -1.56 -7.05
N GLY A 36 -1.27 -1.97 -8.11
CA GLY A 36 0.13 -1.61 -8.31
C GLY A 36 0.32 -0.09 -8.39
N THR A 37 -0.57 0.59 -9.11
CA THR A 37 -0.55 2.04 -9.25
C THR A 37 -0.85 2.74 -7.91
N ALA A 38 -1.87 2.28 -7.17
CA ALA A 38 -2.22 2.81 -5.86
C ALA A 38 -1.07 2.61 -4.85
N ALA A 39 -0.54 1.39 -4.75
CA ALA A 39 0.59 1.08 -3.87
C ALA A 39 1.84 1.89 -4.22
N PHE A 40 2.08 2.17 -5.51
CA PHE A 40 3.17 3.04 -5.95
C PHE A 40 2.99 4.48 -5.47
N TRP A 41 1.83 5.09 -5.67
CA TRP A 41 1.57 6.47 -5.22
C TRP A 41 1.62 6.61 -3.70
N ALA A 42 1.02 5.68 -2.97
CA ALA A 42 1.08 5.67 -1.50
C ALA A 42 2.52 5.53 -1.00
N ALA A 43 3.32 4.61 -1.56
CA ALA A 43 4.71 4.42 -1.20
C ALA A 43 5.58 5.66 -1.54
N ALA A 44 5.32 6.30 -2.68
CA ALA A 44 6.04 7.50 -3.09
C ALA A 44 5.79 8.68 -2.13
N LEU A 45 4.54 8.88 -1.71
CA LEU A 45 4.17 9.88 -0.70
C LEU A 45 4.84 9.59 0.65
N ASP A 46 4.72 8.35 1.14
CA ASP A 46 5.34 7.93 2.40
C ASP A 46 6.86 8.16 2.40
N GLU A 47 7.55 7.74 1.33
CA GLU A 47 8.99 7.92 1.20
C GLU A 47 9.39 9.40 1.11
N GLN A 48 8.58 10.23 0.48
CA GLN A 48 8.84 11.66 0.40
C GLN A 48 8.69 12.34 1.77
N LEU A 49 7.67 11.99 2.54
CA LEU A 49 7.45 12.52 3.89
C LEU A 49 8.55 12.03 4.85
N MET A 50 8.92 10.76 4.78
CA MET A 50 10.05 10.19 5.51
C MET A 50 11.37 10.91 5.18
N ARG A 51 11.62 11.27 3.90
CA ARG A 51 12.78 12.09 3.52
C ARG A 51 12.72 13.52 4.04
N THR A 52 11.53 14.05 4.26
CA THR A 52 11.33 15.45 4.68
C THR A 52 11.46 15.60 6.20
N TYR A 53 10.83 14.71 6.96
CA TYR A 53 10.68 14.81 8.42
C TYR A 53 11.42 13.71 9.19
N GLY A 54 11.96 12.70 8.50
CA GLY A 54 12.74 11.64 9.13
C GLY A 54 11.93 10.83 10.14
N ALA A 55 12.54 10.57 11.30
CA ALA A 55 11.99 9.71 12.34
C ALA A 55 10.72 10.27 13.00
N ASP A 56 10.53 11.60 13.00
CA ASP A 56 9.33 12.22 13.56
C ASP A 56 8.09 11.81 12.75
N TYR A 57 8.21 11.77 11.43
CA TYR A 57 7.12 11.27 10.57
C TYR A 57 6.84 9.79 10.79
N ASP A 58 7.87 8.95 10.93
CA ASP A 58 7.66 7.53 11.23
C ASP A 58 6.90 7.36 12.55
N ALA A 59 7.25 8.12 13.59
CA ALA A 59 6.58 8.05 14.89
C ALA A 59 5.10 8.47 14.81
N VAL A 60 4.79 9.60 14.16
CA VAL A 60 3.41 10.08 14.02
C VAL A 60 2.59 9.13 13.15
N ARG A 61 3.14 8.69 12.00
CA ARG A 61 2.49 7.74 11.09
C ARG A 61 2.16 6.42 11.77
N ASP A 62 3.11 5.86 12.52
CA ASP A 62 2.97 4.53 13.14
C ASP A 62 2.03 4.54 14.35
N ALA A 63 1.88 5.70 15.00
CA ALA A 63 0.90 5.92 16.06
C ALA A 63 -0.53 6.13 15.52
N ASP A 64 -0.66 6.63 14.29
CA ASP A 64 -1.95 6.89 13.66
C ASP A 64 -2.61 5.61 13.11
N GLU A 65 -3.92 5.47 13.33
CA GLU A 65 -4.66 4.27 12.92
C GLU A 65 -4.65 4.04 11.41
N GLN A 66 -4.68 5.12 10.65
CA GLN A 66 -4.74 5.11 9.19
C GLN A 66 -3.34 5.20 8.57
N GLY A 67 -2.40 5.89 9.22
CA GLY A 67 -1.01 6.00 8.77
C GLY A 67 -0.23 4.67 8.86
N ARG A 68 -0.47 3.88 9.91
CA ARG A 68 0.30 2.65 10.20
C ARG A 68 0.20 1.55 9.15
N VAL A 69 -0.68 1.65 8.16
CA VAL A 69 -0.81 0.68 7.05
C VAL A 69 0.30 0.83 6.01
N LEU A 70 0.93 2.01 5.93
CA LEU A 70 1.86 2.38 4.86
C LEU A 70 3.10 1.49 4.76
N PRO A 71 3.74 1.03 5.85
CA PRO A 71 4.82 0.05 5.75
C PRO A 71 4.39 -1.24 5.03
N GLY A 72 3.17 -1.73 5.27
CA GLY A 72 2.62 -2.90 4.58
C GLY A 72 2.35 -2.62 3.10
N ILE A 73 1.84 -1.42 2.77
CA ILE A 73 1.63 -1.02 1.36
C ILE A 73 2.95 -0.92 0.59
N ARG A 74 4.04 -0.47 1.25
CA ARG A 74 5.38 -0.48 0.65
C ARG A 74 5.86 -1.88 0.34
N LEU A 75 5.52 -2.86 1.17
CA LEU A 75 5.80 -4.26 0.88
C LEU A 75 5.07 -4.73 -0.38
N VAL A 76 3.77 -4.40 -0.51
CA VAL A 76 2.98 -4.70 -1.72
C VAL A 76 3.64 -4.09 -2.95
N ARG A 77 3.97 -2.80 -2.91
CA ARG A 77 4.66 -2.11 -4.02
C ARG A 77 5.96 -2.81 -4.41
N ASN A 78 6.76 -3.22 -3.43
CA ASN A 78 8.02 -3.91 -3.69
C ASN A 78 7.80 -5.31 -4.26
N GLY A 79 6.85 -6.07 -3.73
CA GLY A 79 6.46 -7.38 -4.26
C GLY A 79 6.07 -7.29 -5.73
N ILE A 80 5.16 -6.36 -6.08
CA ILE A 80 4.73 -6.13 -7.46
C ILE A 80 5.92 -5.75 -8.36
N THR A 81 6.81 -4.87 -7.89
CA THR A 81 8.01 -4.46 -8.63
C THR A 81 8.96 -5.62 -8.88
N HIS A 82 9.07 -6.54 -7.92
CA HIS A 82 9.90 -7.74 -7.99
C HIS A 82 9.14 -8.95 -8.57
N GLY A 83 8.10 -8.73 -9.37
CA GLY A 83 7.44 -9.81 -10.11
C GLY A 83 6.53 -10.71 -9.28
N ALA A 84 6.26 -10.37 -8.01
CA ALA A 84 5.19 -11.00 -7.23
C ALA A 84 3.82 -10.44 -7.67
N VAL A 85 3.49 -10.63 -8.95
CA VAL A 85 2.20 -10.23 -9.56
C VAL A 85 1.02 -10.94 -8.89
N ILE A 86 1.28 -11.96 -8.06
CA ILE A 86 0.31 -12.77 -7.30
C ILE A 86 0.20 -12.32 -5.82
N ALA A 87 0.25 -11.01 -5.55
CA ALA A 87 -0.08 -10.48 -4.21
C ALA A 87 -1.60 -10.55 -3.89
N VAL A 88 -2.42 -10.80 -4.91
CA VAL A 88 -3.89 -10.80 -4.84
C VAL A 88 -4.39 -12.22 -5.04
N ARG A 89 -5.18 -12.68 -4.07
CA ARG A 89 -5.91 -13.95 -4.14
C ARG A 89 -7.38 -13.64 -3.91
N GLN A 90 -8.30 -14.21 -4.69
CA GLN A 90 -9.74 -14.12 -4.36
C GLN A 90 -10.05 -15.02 -3.13
N ALA A 91 -10.91 -14.56 -2.23
CA ALA A 91 -11.34 -15.33 -1.06
C ALA A 91 -12.28 -16.50 -1.47
N GLY A 92 -12.13 -17.70 -0.88
CA GLY A 92 -13.00 -18.87 -1.20
C GLY A 92 -12.68 -20.19 -0.46
N PHE A 93 -13.63 -21.14 -0.48
CA PHE A 93 -13.59 -22.47 0.19
C PHE A 93 -12.97 -23.54 -0.72
N SER A 94 -12.13 -24.45 -0.19
CA SER A 94 -11.49 -25.53 -0.97
C SER A 94 -12.02 -26.94 -0.61
N TRP A 95 -12.56 -27.65 -1.61
CA TRP A 95 -12.99 -29.06 -1.56
C TRP A 95 -12.59 -29.76 -2.88
N PRO A 96 -12.31 -31.08 -2.92
CA PRO A 96 -11.59 -31.70 -4.04
C PRO A 96 -12.50 -31.93 -5.26
N LEU A 97 -12.60 -30.92 -6.12
CA LEU A 97 -12.98 -30.99 -7.54
C LEU A 97 -12.42 -29.74 -8.22
N THR A 98 -11.44 -29.91 -9.10
CA THR A 98 -10.67 -28.84 -9.76
C THR A 98 -11.48 -28.04 -10.78
N PHE A 99 -11.96 -26.88 -10.34
CA PHE A 99 -12.24 -25.63 -11.07
C PHE A 99 -12.10 -24.53 -10.01
N PRO A 100 -11.38 -23.41 -10.23
CA PRO A 100 -11.68 -22.25 -9.43
C PRO A 100 -12.95 -21.61 -10.01
N ILE A 101 -14.07 -21.81 -9.33
CA ILE A 101 -15.17 -20.85 -9.41
C ILE A 101 -14.96 -19.91 -8.21
N ASP A 102 -14.18 -18.87 -8.43
CA ASP A 102 -13.87 -17.87 -7.42
C ASP A 102 -15.03 -16.86 -7.31
N TRP A 103 -15.57 -16.66 -6.11
CA TRP A 103 -16.65 -15.70 -5.82
C TRP A 103 -16.30 -14.85 -4.60
N GLY A 104 -16.33 -13.52 -4.76
CA GLY A 104 -16.07 -12.58 -3.67
C GLY A 104 -15.12 -11.45 -4.08
N PRO A 105 -14.95 -10.44 -3.20
CA PRO A 105 -14.00 -9.36 -3.44
C PRO A 105 -12.56 -9.90 -3.46
N SER A 106 -11.70 -9.23 -4.22
CA SER A 106 -10.26 -9.49 -4.21
C SER A 106 -9.67 -9.06 -2.85
N ILE A 107 -8.81 -9.89 -2.29
CA ILE A 107 -8.16 -9.64 -1.00
C ILE A 107 -6.63 -9.72 -1.13
N TYR A 108 -5.93 -9.12 -0.18
CA TYR A 108 -4.50 -9.34 -0.02
C TYR A 108 -4.24 -10.78 0.44
N GLY A 109 -3.38 -11.49 -0.28
CA GLY A 109 -2.96 -12.84 0.06
C GLY A 109 -2.12 -12.89 1.35
N PRO A 110 -1.87 -14.11 1.89
CA PRO A 110 -0.97 -14.29 3.01
C PRO A 110 0.44 -13.80 2.68
N LEU A 111 1.16 -13.29 3.67
CA LEU A 111 2.52 -12.77 3.47
C LEU A 111 3.43 -13.80 2.79
N GLU A 112 3.30 -15.07 3.17
CA GLU A 112 4.15 -16.15 2.65
C GLU A 112 3.90 -16.40 1.16
N ALA A 113 2.69 -16.18 0.66
CA ALA A 113 2.42 -16.25 -0.79
C ALA A 113 3.10 -15.09 -1.53
N LEU A 114 2.96 -13.86 -1.00
CA LEU A 114 3.63 -12.68 -1.55
C LEU A 114 5.16 -12.85 -1.61
N LEU A 115 5.75 -13.42 -0.56
CA LEU A 115 7.19 -13.67 -0.50
C LEU A 115 7.62 -14.88 -1.35
N GLY A 116 6.74 -15.87 -1.52
CA GLY A 116 6.99 -17.05 -2.34
C GLY A 116 7.14 -16.72 -3.84
N ASP A 117 6.41 -15.71 -4.31
CA ASP A 117 6.45 -15.25 -5.70
C ASP A 117 7.47 -14.11 -5.95
N TRP A 118 8.29 -13.79 -4.95
CA TRP A 118 9.30 -12.75 -5.04
C TRP A 118 10.45 -13.17 -5.96
N ILE A 119 10.71 -12.42 -7.04
CA ILE A 119 11.83 -12.70 -7.94
C ILE A 119 13.12 -12.10 -7.37
N GLY A 120 14.08 -13.00 -7.09
CA GLY A 120 15.39 -12.67 -6.53
C GLY A 120 15.38 -12.61 -5.00
N ASP A 121 16.51 -12.18 -4.43
CA ASP A 121 16.63 -12.07 -2.97
C ASP A 121 16.03 -10.75 -2.48
N ARG A 122 15.10 -10.85 -1.52
CA ARG A 122 14.62 -9.68 -0.79
C ARG A 122 15.75 -9.14 0.09
N MET A 123 16.28 -7.97 -0.28
CA MET A 123 17.30 -7.28 0.52
C MET A 123 16.81 -7.08 1.95
N GLN A 124 17.54 -7.66 2.90
CA GLN A 124 17.24 -7.54 4.32
C GLN A 124 17.72 -6.18 4.83
N THR A 125 16.79 -5.24 4.95
CA THR A 125 17.02 -3.93 5.58
C THR A 125 16.38 -3.88 6.96
N LYS A 126 16.72 -2.85 7.75
CA LYS A 126 16.10 -2.64 9.08
C LYS A 126 14.57 -2.47 9.04
N SER A 127 14.02 -2.03 7.90
CA SER A 127 12.58 -1.82 7.71
C SER A 127 11.81 -3.08 7.34
N VAL A 128 12.48 -4.14 6.86
CA VAL A 128 11.82 -5.39 6.40
C VAL A 128 10.97 -6.05 7.50
N PRO A 129 11.48 -6.26 8.73
CA PRO A 129 10.66 -6.88 9.79
C PRO A 129 9.39 -6.08 10.10
N GLN A 130 9.47 -4.75 10.10
CA GLN A 130 8.31 -3.90 10.37
C GLN A 130 7.27 -3.98 9.25
N GLN A 131 7.71 -4.01 7.99
CA GLN A 131 6.81 -4.18 6.85
C GLN A 131 6.03 -5.49 6.93
N ASP A 132 6.69 -6.59 7.33
CA ASP A 132 6.07 -7.91 7.46
C ASP A 132 5.04 -7.94 8.59
N ILE A 133 5.37 -7.35 9.74
CA ILE A 133 4.45 -7.23 10.88
C ILE A 133 3.22 -6.42 10.49
N VAL A 134 3.42 -5.25 9.87
CA VAL A 134 2.33 -4.37 9.45
C VAL A 134 1.46 -5.03 8.38
N TYR A 135 2.08 -5.71 7.40
CA TYR A 135 1.35 -6.42 6.35
C TYR A 135 0.41 -7.46 6.95
N ARG A 136 0.91 -8.34 7.83
CA ARG A 136 0.08 -9.36 8.48
C ARG A 136 -1.04 -8.75 9.33
N ALA A 137 -0.76 -7.66 10.03
CA ALA A 137 -1.72 -7.03 10.94
C ALA A 137 -2.83 -6.26 10.21
N HIS A 138 -2.49 -5.58 9.12
CA HIS A 138 -3.35 -4.55 8.52
C HIS A 138 -3.76 -4.81 7.07
N LEU A 139 -3.06 -5.67 6.34
CA LEU A 139 -3.34 -5.94 4.93
C LEU A 139 -3.84 -7.36 4.71
N GLU A 140 -3.15 -8.36 5.26
CA GLU A 140 -3.47 -9.77 5.02
C GLU A 140 -4.95 -10.10 5.28
N GLY A 141 -5.59 -10.72 4.28
CA GLY A 141 -7.00 -11.10 4.34
C GLY A 141 -7.99 -9.94 4.21
N ARG A 142 -7.53 -8.70 4.07
CA ARG A 142 -8.40 -7.53 3.84
C ARG A 142 -8.72 -7.37 2.36
N GLU A 143 -9.89 -6.81 2.09
CA GLU A 143 -10.26 -6.35 0.74
C GLU A 143 -9.27 -5.29 0.25
N LEU A 144 -8.91 -5.36 -1.04
CA LEU A 144 -7.88 -4.49 -1.61
C LEU A 144 -8.08 -2.99 -1.33
N PRO A 145 -9.30 -2.42 -1.44
CA PRO A 145 -9.49 -0.99 -1.20
C PRO A 145 -9.29 -0.57 0.26
N VAL A 146 -9.46 -1.48 1.23
CA VAL A 146 -9.55 -1.10 2.66
C VAL A 146 -8.25 -0.48 3.18
N PRO A 147 -7.07 -1.10 3.07
CA PRO A 147 -5.81 -0.48 3.46
C PRO A 147 -5.45 0.75 2.62
N LEU A 148 -5.84 0.77 1.34
CA LEU A 148 -5.60 1.92 0.46
C LEU A 148 -6.43 3.14 0.89
N ASN A 149 -7.69 2.94 1.23
CA ASN A 149 -8.58 3.98 1.76
C ASN A 149 -8.10 4.50 3.12
N ALA A 150 -7.50 3.66 3.96
CA ALA A 150 -6.82 4.12 5.17
C ALA A 150 -5.64 5.03 4.82
N ALA A 151 -4.77 4.63 3.89
CA ALA A 151 -3.67 5.48 3.44
C ALA A 151 -4.15 6.82 2.84
N ILE A 152 -5.23 6.81 2.05
CA ILE A 152 -5.88 8.03 1.54
C ILE A 152 -6.30 8.91 2.70
N GLY A 153 -7.07 8.38 3.67
CA GLY A 153 -7.54 9.17 4.80
C GLY A 153 -6.42 9.82 5.62
N TRP A 154 -5.29 9.11 5.80
CA TRP A 154 -4.07 9.66 6.39
C TRP A 154 -3.52 10.85 5.59
N PHE A 155 -3.30 10.66 4.29
CA PHE A 155 -2.74 11.72 3.43
C PHE A 155 -3.70 12.89 3.24
N THR A 156 -5.01 12.66 3.20
CA THR A 156 -6.03 13.71 3.15
C THR A 156 -5.97 14.59 4.39
N ARG A 157 -5.76 14.02 5.60
CA ARG A 157 -5.56 14.85 6.81
C ARG A 157 -4.30 15.68 6.72
N LEU A 158 -3.20 15.08 6.27
CA LEU A 158 -1.95 15.81 6.01
C LEU A 158 -2.17 16.94 5.00
N GLU A 159 -2.89 16.70 3.90
CA GLU A 159 -3.16 17.73 2.89
C GLU A 159 -3.97 18.89 3.45
N HIS A 160 -4.96 18.63 4.32
CA HIS A 160 -5.74 19.69 4.97
C HIS A 160 -4.87 20.62 5.84
N VAL A 161 -3.83 20.08 6.48
CA VAL A 161 -2.85 20.86 7.25
C VAL A 161 -1.65 21.28 6.41
N GLN A 162 -1.81 21.29 5.08
CA GLN A 162 -0.78 21.70 4.12
C GLN A 162 0.53 20.92 4.23
N TRP A 163 0.42 19.64 4.63
CA TRP A 163 1.51 18.70 4.85
C TRP A 163 2.43 19.11 5.99
N ASP A 164 1.97 19.96 6.91
CA ASP A 164 2.66 20.30 8.15
C ASP A 164 2.41 19.21 9.20
N LEU A 165 3.47 18.49 9.58
CA LEU A 165 3.37 17.39 10.53
C LEU A 165 3.06 17.87 11.95
N ASP A 166 3.50 19.08 12.32
CA ASP A 166 3.28 19.65 13.65
C ASP A 166 1.84 20.13 13.85
N ALA A 167 1.07 20.24 12.76
CA ALA A 167 -0.32 20.67 12.75
C ALA A 167 -1.32 19.49 12.67
N LEU A 168 -0.83 18.25 12.61
CA LEU A 168 -1.62 17.03 12.48
C LEU A 168 -2.10 16.49 13.83
#